data_AF-A0A395JEN0-F1
#
_entry.id   AF-A0A395JEN0-F1
#
_cell.length_a   1.000
_cell.length_b   1.000
_cell.length_c   1.000
_cell.angle_alpha   90.00
_cell.angle_beta   90.00
_cell.angle_gamma   90.00
#
_symmetry.space_group_name_H-M   'P 1'
#
loop_
_entity.id
_entity.type
_entity.pdbx_description
1 polymer ?
#
loop_
_entity_poly.entity_id
_entity_poly.type
_entity_poly.pdbx_seq_one_letter_code
_entity_poly.pdbx_strand_id
1 'polypeptide(L)'
;MKLIKRLSTTISATLDSAVGQLENHDAIVEATIKQTRQSVAKTKARINTLQQQLNAYERQLTEAREQYSLWTERAAKLAETDQAKALQCVARRNQYEAEVGRLNYAAGQQRELIRDVSHNLSKLQSKLDEMTHKHNLMRSRQTVADVNRAVAHVRNDESISETFERWESVVLEHEFAVSDACSRDALDVELTRVEDEADLLMQLKLIQAESATNQPEKTHE
;
A
#
# COMPACT_ATOMS: atom_id res chain seq x y z
N MET A 1 47.03 -25.30 2.97
CA MET A 1 45.67 -25.53 2.41
C MET A 1 44.69 -25.83 3.54
N LYS A 2 43.46 -25.30 3.44
CA LYS A 2 42.28 -25.49 4.31
C LYS A 2 42.08 -24.48 5.47
N LEU A 3 41.90 -23.20 5.13
CA LEU A 3 41.29 -22.16 5.98
C LEU A 3 39.90 -21.69 5.49
N ILE A 4 39.24 -22.47 4.63
CA ILE A 4 37.94 -22.10 4.02
C ILE A 4 36.88 -23.17 4.28
N LYS A 5 36.91 -23.80 5.46
CA LYS A 5 35.83 -24.69 5.92
C LYS A 5 35.53 -24.38 7.37
N ARG A 6 34.82 -23.28 7.63
CA ARG A 6 33.97 -23.02 8.82
C ARG A 6 33.38 -21.60 8.87
N LEU A 7 33.02 -21.04 7.72
CA LEU A 7 32.20 -19.81 7.63
C LEU A 7 30.91 -20.08 6.84
N SER A 8 30.32 -21.26 7.02
CA SER A 8 29.09 -21.70 6.34
C SER A 8 27.88 -21.76 7.28
N THR A 9 27.92 -21.05 8.40
CA THR A 9 26.80 -21.03 9.34
C THR A 9 26.75 -19.66 9.99
N THR A 10 26.17 -18.70 9.29
CA THR A 10 25.36 -17.55 9.77
C THR A 10 25.00 -16.71 8.53
N ILE A 11 24.11 -17.22 7.69
CA ILE A 11 23.38 -16.41 6.69
C ILE A 11 21.89 -16.63 6.98
N SER A 12 21.44 -16.28 8.18
CA SER A 12 20.01 -16.23 8.52
C SER A 12 19.66 -15.13 9.51
N ALA A 13 20.58 -14.21 9.84
CA ALA A 13 20.36 -13.19 10.88
C ALA A 13 20.53 -11.74 10.39
N THR A 14 20.32 -11.46 9.09
CA THR A 14 20.31 -10.10 8.53
C THR A 14 18.96 -9.70 7.93
N LEU A 15 17.88 -10.35 8.36
CA LEU A 15 16.51 -9.96 7.99
C LEU A 15 15.94 -8.92 8.96
N ASP A 16 16.20 -9.03 10.27
CA ASP A 16 15.68 -8.07 11.25
C ASP A 16 16.36 -6.69 11.19
N SER A 17 17.65 -6.62 10.88
CA SER A 17 18.39 -5.35 10.93
C SER A 17 18.04 -4.41 9.76
N ALA A 18 17.66 -4.93 8.59
CA ALA A 18 17.25 -4.10 7.45
C ALA A 18 15.79 -3.66 7.55
N VAL A 19 14.94 -4.50 8.15
CA VAL A 19 13.53 -4.18 8.41
C VAL A 19 13.41 -3.09 9.48
N GLY A 20 14.16 -3.18 10.59
CA GLY A 20 14.13 -2.17 11.66
C GLY A 20 14.68 -0.79 11.26
N GLN A 21 15.62 -0.71 10.31
CA GLN A 21 16.15 0.56 9.82
C GLN A 21 15.20 1.23 8.81
N LEU A 22 14.46 0.45 8.02
CA LEU A 22 13.45 0.94 7.07
C LEU A 22 12.13 1.33 7.73
N GLU A 23 11.64 0.58 8.72
CA GLU A 23 10.43 0.92 9.48
C GLU A 23 10.57 2.29 10.17
N ASN A 24 11.79 2.60 10.64
CA ASN A 24 12.12 3.90 11.21
C ASN A 24 12.03 5.03 10.17
N HIS A 25 12.50 4.80 8.93
CA HIS A 25 12.40 5.79 7.86
C HIS A 25 10.95 6.05 7.41
N ASP A 26 10.11 5.01 7.30
CA ASP A 26 8.68 5.18 6.98
C ASP A 26 7.98 6.01 8.05
N ALA A 27 8.21 5.68 9.33
CA ALA A 27 7.64 6.39 10.46
C ALA A 27 8.10 7.87 10.51
N ILE A 28 9.38 8.15 10.26
CA ILE A 28 9.92 9.52 10.22
C ILE A 28 9.28 10.33 9.09
N VAL A 29 9.16 9.75 7.88
CA VAL A 29 8.56 10.45 6.73
C VAL A 29 7.08 10.72 6.97
N GLU A 30 6.33 9.74 7.48
CA GLU A 30 4.91 9.92 7.82
C GLU A 30 4.72 10.98 8.90
N ALA A 31 5.55 10.97 9.95
CA ALA A 31 5.53 11.99 10.99
C ALA A 31 5.82 13.38 10.42
N THR A 32 6.78 13.49 9.50
CA THR A 32 7.12 14.74 8.81
C THR A 32 5.96 15.24 7.97
N ILE A 33 5.35 14.37 7.15
CA ILE A 33 4.16 14.69 6.34
C ILE A 33 3.02 15.19 7.23
N LYS A 34 2.77 14.52 8.35
CA LYS A 34 1.75 14.92 9.33
C LYS A 34 2.04 16.29 9.95
N GLN A 35 3.28 16.55 10.37
CA GLN A 35 3.69 17.84 10.91
C GLN A 35 3.57 18.96 9.87
N THR A 36 3.94 18.69 8.62
CA THR A 36 3.78 19.64 7.51
C THR A 36 2.32 19.94 7.25
N ARG A 37 1.43 18.94 7.22
CA ARG A 37 -0.04 19.13 7.10
C ARG A 37 -0.58 20.03 8.21
N GLN A 38 -0.17 19.79 9.47
CA GLN A 38 -0.55 20.64 10.59
C GLN A 38 -0.05 22.08 10.43
N SER A 39 1.19 22.25 9.94
CA SER A 39 1.78 23.57 9.70
C SER A 39 1.05 24.34 8.59
N VAL A 40 0.66 23.65 7.50
CA VAL A 40 -0.20 24.19 6.44
C VAL A 40 -1.54 24.65 7.01
N ALA A 41 -2.21 23.83 7.82
CA ALA A 41 -3.49 24.18 8.42
C ALA A 41 -3.40 25.40 9.35
N LYS A 42 -2.39 25.42 10.24
CA LYS A 42 -2.12 26.57 11.13
C LYS A 42 -1.84 27.85 10.34
N THR A 43 -1.06 27.75 9.27
CA THR A 43 -0.72 28.89 8.40
C THR A 43 -1.96 29.43 7.70
N LYS A 44 -2.83 28.57 7.16
CA LYS A 44 -4.12 28.98 6.58
C LYS A 44 -4.99 29.73 7.59
N ALA A 45 -5.14 29.20 8.81
CA ALA A 45 -5.89 29.88 9.86
C ALA A 45 -5.29 31.25 10.19
N ARG A 46 -3.96 31.36 10.24
CA ARG A 46 -3.28 32.64 10.49
C ARG A 46 -3.52 33.65 9.36
N ILE A 47 -3.45 33.23 8.09
CA ILE A 47 -3.76 34.10 6.95
C ILE A 47 -5.19 34.64 7.07
N ASN A 48 -6.17 33.80 7.42
CA ASN A 48 -7.55 34.25 7.61
C ASN A 48 -7.66 35.31 8.71
N THR A 49 -6.98 35.13 9.84
CA THR A 49 -6.93 36.16 10.91
C THR A 49 -6.29 37.46 10.41
N LEU A 50 -5.19 37.38 9.66
CA LEU A 50 -4.54 38.56 9.11
C LEU A 50 -5.44 39.31 8.12
N GLN A 51 -6.19 38.58 7.29
CA GLN A 51 -7.18 39.15 6.36
C GLN A 51 -8.34 39.83 7.10
N GLN A 52 -8.84 39.24 8.18
CA GLN A 52 -9.85 39.88 9.02
C GLN A 52 -9.36 41.20 9.61
N GLN A 53 -8.10 41.25 10.07
CA GLN A 53 -7.47 42.48 10.56
C GLN A 53 -7.31 43.53 9.44
N LEU A 54 -6.90 43.11 8.24
CA LEU A 54 -6.82 44.01 7.08
C LEU A 54 -8.20 44.61 6.76
N ASN A 55 -9.25 43.79 6.72
CA ASN A 55 -10.61 44.25 6.48
C ASN A 55 -11.08 45.24 7.56
N ALA A 56 -10.68 45.04 8.82
CA ALA A 56 -10.98 45.97 9.90
C ALA A 56 -10.28 47.32 9.68
N TYR A 57 -9.00 47.32 9.28
CA TYR A 57 -8.30 48.56 8.91
C TYR A 57 -8.98 49.25 7.73
N GLU A 58 -9.35 48.52 6.69
CA GLU A 58 -10.01 49.09 5.50
C GLU A 58 -11.35 49.75 5.86
N ARG A 59 -12.14 49.16 6.76
CA ARG A 59 -13.38 49.77 7.27
C ARG A 59 -13.11 51.07 8.03
N GLN A 60 -12.15 51.06 8.96
CA GLN A 60 -11.76 52.26 9.71
C GLN A 60 -11.23 53.36 8.77
N LEU A 61 -10.56 52.97 7.70
CA LEU A 61 -10.02 53.89 6.71
C LEU A 61 -11.14 54.57 5.92
N THR A 62 -12.17 53.83 5.51
CA THR A 62 -13.37 54.39 4.90
C THR A 62 -14.05 55.40 5.82
N GLU A 63 -14.27 55.03 7.09
CA GLU A 63 -14.88 55.92 8.08
C GLU A 63 -14.05 57.19 8.31
N ALA A 64 -12.73 57.06 8.48
CA ALA A 64 -11.84 58.21 8.66
C ALA A 64 -11.82 59.14 7.44
N ARG A 65 -11.92 58.60 6.22
CA ARG A 65 -12.02 59.40 4.98
C ARG A 65 -13.35 60.13 4.85
N GLU A 66 -14.45 59.50 5.26
CA GLU A 66 -15.76 60.14 5.32
C GLU A 66 -15.75 61.31 6.31
N GLN A 67 -15.18 61.11 7.51
CA GLN A 67 -15.03 62.18 8.51
C GLN A 67 -14.12 63.31 8.00
N TYR A 68 -12.98 62.98 7.40
CA TYR A 68 -12.10 63.96 6.77
C TYR A 68 -12.87 64.84 5.77
N SER A 69 -13.67 64.21 4.90
CA SER A 69 -14.46 64.91 3.87
C SER A 69 -15.53 65.81 4.49
N LEU A 70 -16.25 65.29 5.48
CA LEU A 70 -17.28 66.04 6.23
C LEU A 70 -16.70 67.29 6.90
N TRP A 71 -15.56 67.17 7.58
CA TRP A 71 -14.92 68.31 8.25
C TRP A 71 -14.33 69.31 7.26
N THR A 72 -13.87 68.83 6.09
CA THR A 72 -13.43 69.71 4.99
C THR A 72 -14.60 70.54 4.46
N GLU A 73 -15.75 69.92 4.19
CA GLU A 73 -16.94 70.63 3.73
C GLU A 73 -17.45 71.65 4.76
N ARG A 74 -17.49 71.26 6.05
CA ARG A 74 -17.89 72.16 7.14
C ARG A 74 -16.94 73.35 7.29
N ALA A 75 -15.63 73.12 7.19
CA ALA A 75 -14.65 74.20 7.23
C ALA A 75 -14.86 75.20 6.08
N ALA A 76 -15.12 74.72 4.86
CA ALA A 76 -15.37 75.56 3.70
C ALA A 76 -16.64 76.43 3.86
N LYS A 77 -17.75 75.84 4.33
CA LYS A 77 -19.01 76.57 4.56
C LYS A 77 -18.90 77.66 5.63
N LEU A 78 -18.09 77.43 6.66
CA LEU A 78 -17.94 78.37 7.77
C LEU A 78 -16.85 79.43 7.53
N ALA A 79 -16.01 79.27 6.50
CA ALA A 79 -14.86 80.14 6.26
C ALA A 79 -15.24 81.63 6.12
N GLU A 80 -16.39 81.93 5.51
CA GLU A 80 -16.87 83.30 5.28
C GLU A 80 -17.73 83.84 6.42
N THR A 81 -18.30 82.97 7.26
CA THR A 81 -19.32 83.36 8.26
C THR A 81 -18.80 83.32 9.70
N ASP A 82 -17.93 82.37 10.04
CA ASP A 82 -17.37 82.19 11.39
C ASP A 82 -15.97 81.57 11.30
N GLN A 83 -14.97 82.44 11.15
CA GLN A 83 -13.57 82.05 10.98
C GLN A 83 -13.06 81.20 12.15
N ALA A 84 -13.48 81.49 13.39
CA ALA A 84 -13.04 80.74 14.56
C ALA A 84 -13.54 79.28 14.52
N LYS A 85 -14.81 79.05 14.17
CA LYS A 85 -15.34 77.70 13.98
C LYS A 85 -14.76 76.99 12.76
N ALA A 86 -14.48 77.72 11.67
CA ALA A 86 -13.82 77.17 10.49
C ALA A 86 -12.43 76.60 10.85
N LEU A 87 -11.63 77.34 11.64
CA LEU A 87 -10.33 76.86 12.13
C LEU A 87 -10.44 75.60 12.99
N GLN A 88 -11.47 75.49 13.84
CA GLN A 88 -11.71 74.25 14.61
C GLN A 88 -12.07 73.06 13.70
N CYS A 89 -12.84 73.28 12.64
CA CYS A 89 -13.15 72.25 11.66
C CYS A 89 -11.89 71.79 10.91
N VAL A 90 -11.01 72.72 10.53
CA VAL A 90 -9.70 72.41 9.94
C VAL A 90 -8.83 71.59 10.90
N ALA A 91 -8.80 71.95 12.19
CA ALA A 91 -8.06 71.18 13.18
C ALA A 91 -8.54 69.72 13.28
N ARG A 92 -9.86 69.50 13.29
CA ARG A 92 -10.45 68.14 13.27
C ARG A 92 -10.16 67.40 11.97
N ARG A 93 -10.26 68.07 10.82
CA ARG A 93 -9.89 67.49 9.52
C ARG A 93 -8.45 66.97 9.55
N ASN A 94 -7.50 67.77 10.05
CA ASN A 94 -6.08 67.38 10.12
C ASN A 94 -5.85 66.16 11.02
N GLN A 95 -6.65 65.98 12.09
CA GLN A 95 -6.59 64.78 12.92
C GLN A 95 -7.00 63.53 12.12
N TYR A 96 -8.10 63.60 11.37
CA TYR A 96 -8.52 62.50 10.50
C TYR A 96 -7.57 62.26 9.33
N GLU A 97 -6.92 63.30 8.80
CA GLU A 97 -5.88 63.16 7.79
C GLU A 97 -4.68 62.35 8.29
N ALA A 98 -4.19 62.68 9.50
CA ALA A 98 -3.12 61.93 10.15
C ALA A 98 -3.54 60.48 10.44
N GLU A 99 -4.79 60.27 10.87
CA GLU A 99 -5.34 58.94 11.10
C GLU A 99 -5.42 58.12 9.81
N VAL A 100 -5.90 58.70 8.70
CA VAL A 100 -5.90 58.06 7.37
C VAL A 100 -4.48 57.66 6.96
N GLY A 101 -3.49 58.53 7.19
CA GLY A 101 -2.08 58.22 6.93
C GLY A 101 -1.61 56.99 7.71
N ARG A 102 -1.87 56.96 9.02
CA ARG A 102 -1.51 55.85 9.92
C ARG A 102 -2.20 54.54 9.51
N LEU A 103 -3.50 54.58 9.22
CA LEU A 103 -4.28 53.41 8.81
C LEU A 103 -3.86 52.87 7.45
N ASN A 104 -3.57 53.74 6.48
CA ASN A 104 -3.01 53.33 5.18
C ASN A 104 -1.68 52.59 5.36
N TYR A 105 -0.78 53.14 6.19
CA TYR A 105 0.50 52.50 6.47
C TYR A 105 0.30 51.10 7.09
N ALA A 106 -0.52 50.99 8.13
CA ALA A 106 -0.81 49.71 8.79
C ALA A 106 -1.45 48.69 7.83
N ALA A 107 -2.43 49.10 7.02
CA ALA A 107 -3.07 48.25 6.02
C ALA A 107 -2.09 47.81 4.92
N GLY A 108 -1.17 48.69 4.52
CA GLY A 108 -0.09 48.39 3.58
C GLY A 108 0.84 47.29 4.10
N GLN A 109 1.35 47.47 5.31
CA GLN A 109 2.20 46.48 6.00
C GLN A 109 1.51 45.12 6.13
N GLN A 110 0.23 45.12 6.53
CA GLN A 110 -0.54 43.89 6.66
C GLN A 110 -0.75 43.18 5.32
N ARG A 111 -0.98 43.92 4.24
CA ARG A 111 -1.15 43.35 2.89
C ARG A 111 0.14 42.71 2.36
N GLU A 112 1.29 43.31 2.66
CA GLU A 112 2.60 42.73 2.35
C GLU A 112 2.82 41.43 3.13
N LEU A 113 2.57 41.44 4.44
CA LEU A 113 2.69 40.25 5.28
C LEU A 113 1.78 39.09 4.81
N ILE A 114 0.52 39.39 4.47
CA ILE A 114 -0.41 38.39 3.92
C ILE A 114 0.15 37.78 2.63
N ARG A 115 0.72 38.61 1.75
CA ARG A 115 1.31 38.15 0.49
C ARG A 115 2.47 37.19 0.73
N ASP A 116 3.38 37.56 1.62
CA ASP A 116 4.57 36.76 1.93
C ASP A 116 4.20 35.42 2.58
N VAL A 117 3.29 35.43 3.56
CA VAL A 117 2.84 34.20 4.22
C VAL A 117 2.07 33.31 3.24
N SER A 118 1.27 33.89 2.33
CA SER A 118 0.55 33.12 1.30
C SER A 118 1.51 32.49 0.29
N HIS A 119 2.56 33.21 -0.12
CA HIS A 119 3.61 32.66 -0.98
C HIS A 119 4.34 31.49 -0.31
N ASN A 120 4.72 31.64 0.95
CA ASN A 120 5.37 30.59 1.72
C ASN A 120 4.45 29.38 1.95
N LEU A 121 3.15 29.61 2.15
CA LEU A 121 2.16 28.55 2.23
C LEU A 121 2.10 27.73 0.92
N SER A 122 2.10 28.39 -0.23
CA SER A 122 2.10 27.70 -1.53
C SER A 122 3.34 26.82 -1.70
N LYS A 123 4.53 27.31 -1.33
CA LYS A 123 5.76 26.51 -1.32
C LYS A 123 5.66 25.30 -0.38
N LEU A 124 5.11 25.51 0.82
CA LEU A 124 4.94 24.43 1.79
C LEU A 124 3.97 23.35 1.30
N GLN A 125 2.88 23.74 0.62
CA GLN A 125 1.93 22.81 0.01
C GLN A 125 2.59 22.01 -1.13
N SER A 126 3.32 22.68 -2.03
CA SER A 126 4.05 21.99 -3.09
C SER A 126 5.04 20.97 -2.54
N LYS A 127 5.79 21.32 -1.47
CA LYS A 127 6.71 20.38 -0.83
C LYS A 127 6.00 19.22 -0.14
N LEU A 128 4.85 19.48 0.48
CA LEU A 128 4.01 18.44 1.07
C LEU A 128 3.54 17.43 0.02
N ASP A 129 3.11 17.91 -1.15
CA ASP A 129 2.65 17.06 -2.24
C ASP A 129 3.80 16.21 -2.79
N GLU A 130 4.98 16.81 -2.99
CA GLU A 130 6.19 16.09 -3.42
C GLU A 130 6.58 14.99 -2.42
N MET A 131 6.60 15.30 -1.11
CA MET A 131 6.92 14.33 -0.07
C MET A 131 5.89 13.20 0.00
N THR A 132 4.60 13.53 -0.10
CA THR A 132 3.51 12.55 -0.08
C THR A 132 3.60 11.62 -1.30
N HIS A 133 3.86 12.16 -2.48
CA HIS A 133 4.03 11.36 -3.69
C HIS A 133 5.25 10.43 -3.59
N LYS A 134 6.39 10.96 -3.13
CA LYS A 134 7.62 10.17 -2.95
C LYS A 134 7.44 9.07 -1.91
N HIS A 135 6.75 9.36 -0.81
CA HIS A 135 6.44 8.39 0.24
C HIS A 135 5.59 7.24 -0.30
N ASN A 136 4.49 7.54 -1.00
CA ASN A 136 3.65 6.52 -1.63
C ASN A 136 4.44 5.65 -2.62
N LEU A 137 5.27 6.26 -3.48
CA LEU A 137 6.12 5.54 -4.42
C LEU A 137 7.08 4.58 -3.70
N MET A 138 7.74 5.03 -2.64
CA MET A 138 8.68 4.18 -1.89
C MET A 138 7.95 3.04 -1.17
N ARG A 139 6.76 3.28 -0.62
CA ARG A 139 5.92 2.23 -0.02
C ARG A 139 5.53 1.18 -1.05
N SER A 140 5.10 1.59 -2.25
CA SER A 140 4.79 0.65 -3.35
C SER A 140 6.02 -0.16 -3.75
N ARG A 141 7.21 0.46 -3.84
CA ARG A 141 8.46 -0.24 -4.15
C ARG A 141 8.83 -1.25 -3.06
N GLN A 142 8.62 -0.90 -1.80
CA GLN A 142 8.84 -1.81 -0.68
C GLN A 142 7.92 -3.03 -0.76
N THR A 143 6.62 -2.83 -0.99
CA THR A 143 5.67 -3.94 -1.17
C THR A 143 6.08 -4.88 -2.29
N VAL A 144 6.52 -4.35 -3.44
CA VAL A 144 7.02 -5.17 -4.56
C VAL A 144 8.29 -5.94 -4.17
N ALA A 145 9.22 -5.29 -3.47
CA ALA A 145 10.44 -5.95 -3.01
C ALA A 145 10.15 -7.07 -2.00
N ASP A 146 9.21 -6.86 -1.08
CA ASP A 146 8.78 -7.84 -0.08
C ASP A 146 8.11 -9.05 -0.74
N VAL A 147 7.21 -8.82 -1.71
CA VAL A 147 6.60 -9.90 -2.52
C VAL A 147 7.67 -10.69 -3.28
N ASN A 148 8.59 -10.01 -3.97
CA ASN A 148 9.65 -10.68 -4.72
C ASN A 148 10.57 -11.51 -3.80
N ARG A 149 10.84 -11.03 -2.58
CA ARG A 149 11.58 -11.77 -1.57
C ARG A 149 10.82 -13.01 -1.11
N ALA A 150 9.53 -12.90 -0.83
CA ALA A 150 8.68 -14.04 -0.49
C ALA A 150 8.65 -15.09 -1.61
N VAL A 151 8.48 -14.66 -2.87
CA VAL A 151 8.51 -15.56 -4.05
C VAL A 151 9.87 -16.27 -4.19
N ALA A 152 10.98 -15.54 -4.02
CA ALA A 152 12.31 -16.13 -4.09
C ALA A 152 12.55 -17.15 -2.97
N HIS A 153 12.01 -16.90 -1.77
CA HIS A 153 12.09 -17.84 -0.65
C HIS A 153 11.33 -19.13 -0.96
N VAL A 154 10.08 -19.04 -1.43
CA VAL A 154 9.30 -20.22 -1.83
C VAL A 154 9.96 -21.00 -2.96
N ARG A 155 10.55 -20.32 -3.95
CA ARG A 155 11.25 -20.98 -5.07
C ARG A 155 12.51 -21.72 -4.63
N ASN A 156 13.19 -21.24 -3.59
CA ASN A 156 14.43 -21.85 -3.09
C ASN A 156 14.17 -22.83 -1.93
N ASP A 157 12.90 -23.08 -1.58
CA ASP A 157 12.55 -23.98 -0.49
C ASP A 157 12.59 -25.44 -0.97
N GLU A 158 13.78 -26.04 -0.89
CA GLU A 158 14.07 -27.42 -1.28
C GLU A 158 13.19 -28.43 -0.50
N SER A 159 12.75 -28.06 0.70
CA SER A 159 11.82 -28.82 1.53
C SER A 159 10.47 -29.04 0.84
N ILE A 160 9.95 -28.07 0.09
CA ILE A 160 8.66 -28.22 -0.60
C ILE A 160 8.82 -29.26 -1.73
N SER A 161 9.93 -29.21 -2.46
CA SER A 161 10.25 -30.19 -3.51
C SER A 161 10.42 -31.59 -2.92
N GLU A 162 11.17 -31.73 -1.83
CA GLU A 162 11.36 -33.01 -1.12
C GLU A 162 10.04 -33.57 -0.60
N THR A 163 9.13 -32.70 -0.14
CA THR A 163 7.79 -33.11 0.32
C THR A 163 6.95 -33.62 -0.85
N PHE A 164 7.05 -32.98 -2.03
CA PHE A 164 6.40 -33.45 -3.25
C PHE A 164 6.97 -34.78 -3.74
N GLU A 165 8.29 -34.95 -3.78
CA GLU A 165 8.94 -36.22 -4.16
C GLU A 165 8.55 -37.36 -3.20
N ARG A 166 8.49 -37.08 -1.90
CA ARG A 166 8.03 -38.05 -0.91
C ARG A 166 6.57 -38.43 -1.11
N TRP A 167 5.71 -37.44 -1.40
CA TRP A 167 4.31 -37.72 -1.67
C TRP A 167 4.13 -38.53 -2.96
N GLU A 168 4.91 -38.23 -4.00
CA GLU A 168 4.95 -39.00 -5.24
C GLU A 168 5.37 -40.45 -5.00
N SER A 169 6.37 -40.70 -4.14
CA SER A 169 6.77 -42.05 -3.74
C SER A 169 5.63 -42.80 -3.02
N VAL A 170 4.88 -42.14 -2.13
CA VAL A 170 3.75 -42.75 -1.42
C VAL A 170 2.60 -43.06 -2.38
N VAL A 171 2.32 -42.16 -3.33
CA VAL A 171 1.30 -42.39 -4.36
C VAL A 171 1.70 -43.58 -5.25
N LEU A 172 2.94 -43.63 -5.74
CA LEU A 172 3.44 -44.75 -6.53
C LEU A 172 3.37 -46.08 -5.75
N GLU A 173 3.77 -46.09 -4.48
CA GLU A 173 3.68 -47.29 -3.63
C GLU A 173 2.22 -47.77 -3.51
N HIS A 174 1.27 -46.84 -3.35
CA HIS A 174 -0.15 -47.17 -3.32
C HIS A 174 -0.69 -47.66 -4.68
N GLU A 175 -0.25 -47.08 -5.79
CA GLU A 175 -0.61 -47.53 -7.14
C GLU A 175 -0.06 -48.93 -7.43
N PHE A 176 1.17 -49.24 -7.01
CA PHE A 176 1.74 -50.58 -7.10
C PHE A 176 1.05 -51.58 -6.17
N ALA A 177 0.69 -51.19 -4.94
CA ALA A 177 -0.05 -52.06 -4.03
C ALA A 177 -1.45 -52.41 -4.56
N VAL A 178 -2.11 -51.49 -5.27
CA VAL A 178 -3.37 -51.77 -5.98
C VAL A 178 -3.12 -52.68 -7.19
N SER A 179 -2.00 -52.54 -7.89
CA SER A 179 -1.61 -53.46 -8.98
C SER A 179 -1.26 -54.87 -8.49
N ASP A 180 -0.69 -55.02 -7.28
CA ASP A 180 -0.36 -56.32 -6.66
C ASP A 180 -1.60 -56.95 -5.99
N ALA A 181 -2.57 -56.13 -5.55
CA ALA A 181 -3.88 -56.58 -5.11
C ALA A 181 -4.78 -57.11 -6.25
N CYS A 182 -4.37 -56.95 -7.52
CA CYS A 182 -4.87 -57.76 -8.64
C CYS A 182 -4.27 -59.17 -8.68
N SER A 183 -3.67 -59.67 -7.59
CA SER A 183 -3.34 -61.08 -7.43
C SER A 183 -4.62 -61.90 -7.21
N ARG A 184 -5.22 -62.31 -8.35
CA ARG A 184 -6.21 -63.39 -8.55
C ARG A 184 -7.52 -63.23 -7.78
N ASP A 185 -8.53 -62.75 -8.49
CA ASP A 185 -9.93 -62.88 -8.08
C ASP A 185 -10.24 -64.37 -7.83
N ALA A 186 -10.68 -64.69 -6.61
CA ALA A 186 -11.01 -66.05 -6.20
C ALA A 186 -12.10 -66.67 -7.09
N LEU A 187 -12.99 -65.85 -7.66
CA LEU A 187 -14.02 -66.30 -8.59
C LEU A 187 -13.42 -66.72 -9.95
N ASP A 188 -12.42 -65.99 -10.43
CA ASP A 188 -11.71 -66.24 -11.69
C ASP A 188 -10.90 -67.56 -11.60
N VAL A 189 -10.26 -67.81 -10.45
CA VAL A 189 -9.56 -69.07 -10.19
C VAL A 189 -10.52 -70.27 -10.13
N GLU A 190 -11.69 -70.11 -9.49
CA GLU A 190 -12.69 -71.19 -9.40
C GLU A 190 -13.29 -71.52 -10.77
N LEU A 191 -13.61 -70.49 -11.58
CA LEU A 191 -14.13 -70.67 -12.94
C LEU A 191 -13.11 -71.35 -13.85
N THR A 192 -11.87 -70.87 -13.87
CA THR A 192 -10.80 -71.47 -14.69
C THR A 192 -10.60 -72.94 -14.32
N ARG A 193 -10.65 -73.27 -13.02
CA ARG A 193 -10.52 -74.66 -12.54
C ARG A 193 -11.66 -75.56 -13.02
N VAL A 194 -12.90 -75.06 -13.01
CA VAL A 194 -14.08 -75.81 -13.48
C VAL A 194 -14.03 -76.04 -14.99
N GLU A 195 -13.58 -75.05 -15.75
CA GLU A 195 -13.41 -75.15 -17.20
C GLU A 195 -12.31 -76.16 -17.56
N ASP A 196 -11.15 -76.08 -16.89
CA ASP A 196 -10.06 -77.05 -17.05
C ASP A 196 -10.48 -78.49 -16.69
N GLU A 197 -11.27 -78.66 -15.63
CA GLU A 197 -11.79 -79.97 -15.22
C GLU A 197 -12.77 -80.55 -16.26
N ALA A 198 -13.61 -79.71 -16.87
CA ALA A 198 -14.50 -80.11 -17.95
C ALA A 198 -13.71 -80.55 -19.20
N ASP A 199 -12.65 -79.82 -19.56
CA ASP A 199 -11.79 -80.14 -20.69
C ASP A 199 -11.00 -81.44 -20.47
N LEU A 200 -10.47 -81.66 -19.27
CA LEU A 200 -9.77 -82.90 -18.91
C LEU A 200 -10.71 -84.11 -18.93
N LEU A 201 -11.96 -83.95 -18.47
CA LEU A 201 -12.97 -85.01 -18.54
C LEU A 201 -13.36 -85.33 -20.00
N MET A 202 -13.43 -84.32 -20.86
CA MET A 202 -13.66 -84.53 -22.30
C MET A 202 -12.49 -85.30 -22.93
N GLN A 203 -11.25 -84.92 -22.65
CA GLN A 203 -10.06 -85.61 -23.13
C GLN A 203 -9.98 -87.04 -22.61
N LEU A 204 -10.32 -87.27 -21.34
CA LEU A 204 -10.32 -88.60 -20.73
C LEU A 204 -11.39 -89.51 -21.36
N LYS A 205 -12.57 -88.99 -21.68
CA LYS A 205 -13.58 -89.73 -22.45
C LYS A 205 -13.10 -90.08 -23.85
N LEU A 206 -12.36 -89.16 -24.50
CA LEU A 206 -11.78 -89.38 -25.82
C LEU A 206 -10.74 -90.53 -25.76
N ILE A 207 -9.84 -90.50 -24.79
CA ILE A 207 -8.83 -91.53 -24.57
C ILE A 207 -9.48 -92.87 -24.19
N GLN A 208 -10.54 -92.87 -23.38
CA GLN A 208 -11.28 -94.09 -23.04
C GLN A 208 -11.93 -94.71 -24.28
N ALA A 209 -12.52 -93.90 -25.17
CA ALA A 209 -13.06 -94.36 -26.45
C ALA A 209 -11.97 -94.90 -27.38
N GLU A 210 -10.80 -94.26 -27.43
CA GLU A 210 -9.63 -94.75 -28.18
C GLU A 210 -9.10 -96.07 -27.60
N SER A 211 -9.03 -96.21 -26.28
CA SER A 211 -8.55 -97.43 -25.60
C SER A 211 -9.53 -98.60 -25.76
N ALA A 212 -10.85 -98.33 -25.80
CA ALA A 212 -11.87 -99.33 -26.10
C ALA A 212 -11.84 -99.77 -27.58
N THR A 213 -11.34 -98.92 -28.47
CA THR A 213 -11.14 -99.24 -29.90
C THR A 213 -9.81 -100.00 -30.14
N ASN A 214 -8.85 -99.93 -29.21
CA ASN A 214 -7.51 -100.52 -29.29
C ASN A 214 -7.28 -101.74 -28.36
N GLN A 215 -8.32 -102.54 -28.06
CA GLN A 215 -8.11 -103.92 -27.58
C GLN A 215 -7.95 -104.89 -28.76
N PRO A 216 -6.73 -105.33 -29.11
CA PRO A 216 -6.53 -106.46 -30.02
C PRO A 216 -6.77 -107.79 -29.30
N GLU A 217 -7.43 -108.69 -30.01
CA GLU A 217 -7.52 -110.12 -29.75
C GLU A 217 -6.20 -110.69 -29.21
N LYS A 218 -6.23 -111.31 -28.03
CA LYS A 218 -5.21 -112.28 -27.62
C LYS A 218 -5.69 -113.67 -27.98
N THR A 219 -5.17 -114.16 -29.10
CA THR A 219 -5.02 -115.57 -29.46
C THR A 219 -3.82 -116.22 -28.74
N HIS A 220 -3.79 -117.56 -28.76
CA HIS A 220 -2.95 -118.55 -28.06
C HIS A 220 -3.66 -119.12 -26.82
N GLU A 221 -4.11 -120.37 -26.77
CA GLU A 221 -3.75 -121.62 -27.47
C GLU A 221 -5.01 -122.49 -27.69
#